data_AF-A0A662RNG4-F1
#
_entry.id   AF-A0A662RNG4-F1
#
_cell.length_a   1.000
_cell.length_b   1.000
_cell.length_c   1.000
_cell.angle_alpha   90.00
_cell.angle_beta   90.00
_cell.angle_gamma   90.00
#
_symmetry.space_group_name_H-M   'P 1'
#
loop_
_entity.id
_entity.type
_entity.pdbx_description
1 polymer ?
#
loop_
_entity_poly.entity_id
_entity_poly.type
_entity_poly.pdbx_seq_one_letter_code
_entity_poly.pdbx_strand_id
1 'polypeptide(L)'
;MQCYLVFHALVIPFSYGLHRAINNGKGSKIAPILLAGAGVLGVILTLFFPCDPGCEPVTFRGIMHILIAIPMGFLILFAILAFSRRLKNDKEWNIYSRYSLITFIVGILLGISTVVLAKASIGGLLERILTASYLQWYVIMGMALIRRKPRLSLVKLYRPNRS
;
A
#
# COMPACT_ATOMS: atom_id res chain seq x y z
N MET A 1 1.16 2.32 -19.27
CA MET A 1 0.54 3.33 -18.39
C MET A 1 -0.77 2.86 -17.75
N GLN A 2 -1.68 2.21 -18.50
CA GLN A 2 -3.01 1.80 -18.00
C GLN A 2 -2.99 0.84 -16.78
N CYS A 3 -2.05 -0.10 -16.70
CA CYS A 3 -1.99 -1.06 -15.58
C CYS A 3 -1.71 -0.39 -14.22
N TYR A 4 -0.88 0.66 -14.19
CA TYR A 4 -0.53 1.37 -12.94
C TYR A 4 -1.72 2.20 -12.41
N LEU A 5 -2.49 2.81 -13.30
CA LEU A 5 -3.69 3.55 -12.93
C LEU A 5 -4.70 2.64 -12.22
N VAL A 6 -4.99 1.49 -12.83
CA VAL A 6 -5.91 0.50 -12.26
C VAL A 6 -5.39 0.00 -10.92
N PHE A 7 -4.10 -0.30 -10.81
CA PHE A 7 -3.49 -0.70 -9.55
C PHE A 7 -3.69 0.35 -8.44
N HIS A 8 -3.33 1.61 -8.68
CA HIS A 8 -3.46 2.67 -7.67
C HIS A 8 -4.92 2.95 -7.29
N ALA A 9 -5.84 2.86 -8.26
CA ALA A 9 -7.27 2.95 -7.99
C ALA A 9 -7.76 1.81 -7.09
N LEU A 10 -7.27 0.58 -7.29
CA LEU A 10 -7.63 -0.60 -6.48
C LEU A 10 -7.01 -0.59 -5.07
N VAL A 11 -5.88 0.10 -4.87
CA VAL A 11 -5.28 0.27 -3.53
C VAL A 11 -6.23 0.98 -2.56
N ILE A 12 -7.08 1.88 -3.05
CA ILE A 12 -8.04 2.64 -2.23
C ILE A 12 -9.11 1.73 -1.58
N PRO A 13 -9.94 0.95 -2.33
CA PRO A 13 -10.88 0.02 -1.73
C PRO A 13 -10.18 -1.13 -1.00
N PHE A 14 -8.98 -1.55 -1.44
CA PHE A 14 -8.17 -2.53 -0.71
C PHE A 14 -7.82 -2.05 0.70
N SER A 15 -7.35 -0.81 0.83
CA SER A 15 -7.04 -0.18 2.12
C SER A 15 -8.24 -0.19 3.07
N TYR A 16 -9.42 0.14 2.55
CA TYR A 16 -10.67 0.10 3.31
C TYR A 16 -11.07 -1.32 3.72
N GLY A 17 -11.00 -2.28 2.80
CA GLY A 17 -11.30 -3.68 3.06
C GLY A 17 -10.40 -4.26 4.15
N LEU A 18 -9.10 -3.98 4.06
CA LEU A 18 -8.12 -4.39 5.07
C LEU A 18 -8.40 -3.75 6.43
N HIS A 19 -8.74 -2.46 6.46
CA HIS A 19 -9.13 -1.79 7.70
C HIS A 19 -10.34 -2.45 8.37
N ARG A 20 -11.38 -2.77 7.60
CA ARG A 20 -12.60 -3.43 8.10
C ARG A 20 -12.32 -4.84 8.62
N ALA A 21 -11.40 -5.57 8.01
CA ALA A 21 -11.11 -6.94 8.39
C ALA A 21 -10.28 -7.07 9.67
N ILE A 22 -9.42 -6.09 9.96
CA ILE A 22 -8.59 -6.07 11.18
C ILE A 22 -9.43 -5.48 12.34
N ASN A 23 -9.61 -6.22 13.43
CA ASN A 23 -10.38 -5.78 14.60
C ASN A 23 -11.80 -5.25 14.28
N ASN A 24 -12.45 -5.75 13.21
CA ASN A 24 -13.74 -5.25 12.70
C ASN A 24 -13.76 -3.74 12.39
N GLY A 25 -12.62 -3.15 11.97
CA GLY A 25 -12.50 -1.71 11.74
C GLY A 25 -12.30 -0.88 13.01
N LYS A 26 -12.25 -1.50 14.19
CA LYS A 26 -11.94 -0.79 15.44
C LYS A 26 -10.43 -0.54 15.53
N GLY A 27 -10.05 0.68 15.91
CA GLY A 27 -8.65 1.12 16.05
C GLY A 27 -8.25 2.25 15.12
N SER A 28 -6.96 2.58 15.12
CA SER A 28 -6.44 3.76 14.41
C SER A 28 -6.72 3.75 12.91
N LYS A 29 -7.14 4.91 12.38
CA LYS A 29 -7.37 5.14 10.95
C LYS A 29 -6.10 5.58 10.20
N ILE A 30 -4.98 5.77 10.90
CA ILE A 30 -3.72 6.23 10.28
C ILE A 30 -3.29 5.29 9.16
N ALA A 31 -3.23 3.98 9.42
CA ALA A 31 -2.79 2.99 8.43
C ALA A 31 -3.61 3.03 7.12
N PRO A 32 -4.96 2.96 7.15
CA PRO A 32 -5.72 3.04 5.92
C PRO A 32 -5.71 4.41 5.25
N ILE A 33 -5.62 5.51 6.02
CA ILE A 33 -5.53 6.87 5.45
C ILE A 33 -4.22 7.02 4.66
N LEU A 34 -3.09 6.59 5.23
CA LEU A 34 -1.80 6.62 4.54
C LEU A 34 -1.83 5.80 3.25
N LEU A 35 -2.37 4.58 3.30
CA LEU A 35 -2.42 3.70 2.13
C LEU A 35 -3.38 4.21 1.05
N ALA A 36 -4.56 4.72 1.44
CA ALA A 36 -5.51 5.31 0.50
C ALA A 36 -4.95 6.61 -0.10
N GLY A 37 -4.26 7.43 0.70
CA GLY A 37 -3.56 8.63 0.24
C GLY A 37 -2.49 8.28 -0.81
N ALA A 38 -1.71 7.22 -0.60
CA ALA A 38 -0.78 6.73 -1.61
C ALA A 38 -1.47 6.29 -2.90
N GLY A 39 -2.63 5.61 -2.80
CA GLY A 39 -3.46 5.28 -3.96
C GLY A 39 -3.92 6.51 -4.74
N VAL A 40 -4.42 7.54 -4.05
CA VAL A 40 -4.84 8.81 -4.67
C VAL A 40 -3.66 9.51 -5.35
N LEU A 41 -2.51 9.63 -4.68
CA LEU A 41 -1.31 10.21 -5.29
C LEU A 41 -0.86 9.43 -6.51
N GLY A 42 -0.93 8.09 -6.49
CA GLY A 42 -0.56 7.26 -7.63
C GLY A 42 -1.51 7.40 -8.83
N VAL A 43 -2.81 7.59 -8.58
CA VAL A 43 -3.77 7.94 -9.64
C VAL A 43 -3.42 9.30 -10.26
N ILE A 44 -3.16 10.33 -9.44
CA ILE A 44 -2.77 11.67 -9.90
C ILE A 44 -1.46 11.60 -10.70
N LEU A 45 -0.46 10.94 -10.16
CA LEU A 45 0.85 10.72 -10.78
C LEU A 45 0.69 10.10 -12.18
N THR A 46 -0.08 9.01 -12.27
CA THR A 46 -0.23 8.25 -13.52
C THR A 46 -1.02 9.01 -14.59
N LEU A 47 -1.99 9.83 -14.19
CA LEU A 47 -2.84 10.58 -15.13
C LEU A 47 -2.20 11.88 -15.62
N PHE A 48 -1.58 12.65 -14.71
CA PHE A 48 -1.19 14.02 -14.98
C PHE A 48 0.33 14.23 -15.11
N PHE A 49 1.12 13.37 -14.48
CA PHE A 49 2.58 13.52 -14.39
C PHE A 49 3.29 12.24 -14.84
N PRO A 50 3.15 11.83 -16.12
CA PRO A 50 3.94 10.73 -16.65
C PRO A 50 5.44 11.07 -16.57
N CYS A 51 6.25 10.05 -16.33
CA CYS A 51 7.69 10.18 -16.35
C CYS A 51 8.18 10.56 -17.75
N ASP A 52 9.27 11.31 -17.81
CA ASP A 52 9.98 11.57 -19.06
C ASP A 52 10.65 10.27 -19.60
N PRO A 53 11.06 10.23 -20.87
CA PRO A 53 11.82 9.10 -21.40
C PRO A 53 13.06 8.80 -20.55
N GLY A 54 13.25 7.54 -20.16
CA GLY A 54 14.33 7.15 -19.25
C GLY A 54 14.11 7.55 -17.79
N CYS A 55 12.98 8.16 -17.44
CA CYS A 55 12.68 8.70 -16.12
C CYS A 55 13.66 9.76 -15.59
N GLU A 56 14.33 10.46 -16.51
CA GLU A 56 15.15 11.62 -16.16
C GLU A 56 14.27 12.86 -16.01
N PRO A 57 14.27 13.58 -14.87
CA PRO A 57 13.35 14.68 -14.61
C PRO A 57 13.78 15.97 -15.35
N VAL A 58 13.55 16.01 -16.66
CA VAL A 58 13.93 17.13 -17.54
C VAL A 58 12.77 18.10 -17.75
N THR A 59 11.56 17.57 -17.95
CA THR A 59 10.35 18.37 -18.12
C THR A 59 9.67 18.66 -16.79
N PHE A 60 8.80 19.66 -16.75
CA PHE A 60 7.95 19.94 -15.59
C PHE A 60 7.16 18.69 -15.14
N ARG A 61 6.68 17.88 -16.09
CA ARG A 61 5.94 16.64 -15.78
C ARG A 61 6.85 15.59 -15.14
N GLY A 62 8.07 15.41 -15.65
CA GLY A 62 9.06 14.53 -15.05
C GLY A 62 9.51 14.97 -13.65
N ILE A 63 9.69 16.27 -13.43
CA ILE A 63 10.02 16.82 -12.10
C ILE A 63 8.87 16.56 -11.12
N MET A 64 7.63 16.88 -11.51
CA MET A 64 6.45 16.62 -10.68
C MET A 64 6.24 15.12 -10.45
N HIS A 65 6.62 14.26 -11.41
CA HIS A 65 6.59 12.82 -11.24
C HIS A 65 7.42 12.41 -10.03
N ILE A 66 8.69 12.80 -9.98
CA ILE A 66 9.60 12.45 -8.88
C ILE A 66 9.13 13.04 -7.55
N LEU A 67 8.69 14.31 -7.54
CA LEU A 67 8.21 14.99 -6.35
C LEU A 67 6.97 14.35 -5.72
N ILE A 68 6.13 13.69 -6.52
CA ILE A 68 4.94 12.97 -6.03
C ILE A 68 5.27 11.49 -5.75
N ALA A 69 6.08 10.86 -6.58
CA ALA A 69 6.44 9.44 -6.46
C ALA A 69 7.19 9.13 -5.16
N ILE A 70 8.12 10.00 -4.74
CA ILE A 70 8.90 9.81 -3.51
C ILE A 70 7.98 9.81 -2.27
N PRO A 71 7.18 10.86 -1.98
CA PRO A 71 6.22 10.85 -0.88
C PRO A 71 5.23 9.69 -0.96
N MET A 72 4.73 9.36 -2.15
CA MET A 72 3.83 8.23 -2.36
C MET A 72 4.48 6.92 -1.89
N GLY A 73 5.73 6.65 -2.28
CA GLY A 73 6.47 5.47 -1.83
C GLY A 73 6.60 5.41 -0.31
N PHE A 74 6.94 6.53 0.33
CA PHE A 74 7.01 6.61 1.79
C PHE A 74 5.65 6.40 2.47
N LEU A 75 4.57 6.95 1.92
CA LEU A 75 3.21 6.71 2.44
C LEU A 75 2.85 5.23 2.44
N ILE A 76 3.22 4.48 1.38
CA ILE A 76 3.03 3.02 1.33
C ILE A 76 3.82 2.34 2.45
N LEU A 77 5.11 2.66 2.59
CA LEU A 77 5.97 2.05 3.62
C LEU A 77 5.47 2.36 5.04
N PHE A 78 5.14 3.61 5.34
CA PHE A 78 4.60 3.99 6.65
C PHE A 78 3.21 3.41 6.91
N ALA A 79 2.39 3.22 5.87
CA ALA A 79 1.14 2.49 6.00
C ALA A 79 1.38 1.02 6.39
N ILE A 80 2.34 0.34 5.74
CA ILE A 80 2.73 -1.03 6.07
C ILE A 80 3.19 -1.13 7.53
N LEU A 81 4.01 -0.20 7.99
CA LEU A 81 4.43 -0.13 9.40
C LEU A 81 3.24 0.11 10.35
N ALA A 82 2.34 1.02 10.00
CA ALA A 82 1.14 1.30 10.80
C ALA A 82 0.19 0.10 10.85
N PHE A 83 0.05 -0.65 9.75
CA PHE A 83 -0.68 -1.92 9.74
C PHE A 83 0.02 -2.96 10.60
N SER A 84 1.35 -3.11 10.50
CA SER A 84 2.13 -4.03 11.35
C SER A 84 1.78 -3.87 12.82
N ARG A 85 1.81 -2.62 13.34
CA ARG A 85 1.47 -2.33 14.73
C ARG A 85 0.04 -2.72 15.10
N ARG A 86 -0.91 -2.50 14.19
CA ARG A 86 -2.33 -2.87 14.41
C ARG A 86 -2.55 -4.38 14.43
N LEU A 87 -1.85 -5.11 13.56
CA LEU A 87 -1.98 -6.56 13.41
C LEU A 87 -1.47 -7.32 14.64
N LYS A 88 -0.54 -6.74 15.43
CA LYS A 88 0.09 -7.38 16.60
C LYS A 88 -0.90 -7.83 17.67
N ASN A 89 -1.98 -7.07 17.86
CA ASN A 89 -2.93 -7.29 18.95
C ASN A 89 -4.08 -8.23 18.57
N ASP A 90 -4.13 -8.70 17.33
CA ASP A 90 -5.18 -9.57 16.83
C ASP A 90 -4.61 -10.97 16.58
N LYS A 91 -5.12 -11.98 17.31
CA LYS A 91 -4.58 -13.35 17.30
C LYS A 91 -4.54 -13.95 15.89
N GLU A 92 -5.53 -13.64 15.06
CA GLU A 92 -5.65 -14.16 13.69
C GLU A 92 -4.68 -13.49 12.71
N TRP A 93 -4.18 -12.30 13.08
CA TRP A 93 -3.40 -11.43 12.20
C TRP A 93 -1.95 -11.23 12.67
N ASN A 94 -1.61 -11.67 13.87
CA ASN A 94 -0.30 -11.43 14.49
C ASN A 94 0.89 -11.91 13.63
N ILE A 95 0.75 -13.04 12.92
CA ILE A 95 1.82 -13.51 12.00
C ILE A 95 2.13 -12.48 10.89
N TYR A 96 1.11 -11.76 10.40
CA TYR A 96 1.27 -10.70 9.40
C TYR A 96 1.83 -9.41 9.99
N SER A 97 1.78 -9.24 11.32
CA SER A 97 2.44 -8.12 11.99
C SER A 97 3.95 -8.17 11.75
N ARG A 98 4.58 -9.31 12.06
CA ARG A 98 6.03 -9.49 11.88
C ARG A 98 6.42 -9.47 10.40
N TYR A 99 5.64 -10.11 9.54
CA TYR A 99 5.83 -10.04 8.09
C TYR A 99 5.84 -8.59 7.60
N SER A 100 4.82 -7.81 7.94
CA SER A 100 4.71 -6.40 7.53
C SER A 100 5.85 -5.54 8.09
N LEU A 101 6.32 -5.81 9.32
CA LEU A 101 7.47 -5.11 9.88
C LEU A 101 8.75 -5.38 9.07
N ILE A 102 9.00 -6.65 8.71
CA ILE A 102 10.15 -7.03 7.88
C ILE A 102 10.04 -6.38 6.50
N THR A 103 8.85 -6.41 5.87
CA THR A 103 8.61 -5.72 4.60
C THR A 103 8.90 -4.23 4.71
N PHE A 104 8.49 -3.56 5.79
CA PHE A 104 8.82 -2.15 6.01
C PHE A 104 10.32 -1.90 6.13
N ILE A 105 11.04 -2.69 6.92
CA ILE A 105 12.49 -2.53 7.11
C ILE A 105 13.23 -2.75 5.79
N VAL A 106 12.89 -3.81 5.06
CA VAL A 106 13.49 -4.07 3.73
C VAL A 106 13.14 -2.94 2.76
N GLY A 107 11.88 -2.53 2.73
CA GLY A 107 11.40 -1.47 1.85
C GLY A 107 12.02 -0.11 2.13
N ILE A 108 12.23 0.27 3.40
CA ILE A 108 12.86 1.56 3.74
C ILE A 108 14.35 1.57 3.37
N LEU A 109 15.05 0.45 3.60
CA LEU A 109 16.44 0.31 3.18
C LEU A 109 16.57 0.41 1.67
N LEU A 110 15.74 -0.33 0.92
CA LEU A 110 15.68 -0.24 -0.54
C LEU A 110 15.30 1.16 -1.03
N GLY A 111 14.35 1.83 -0.37
CA GLY A 111 13.92 3.19 -0.69
C GLY A 111 15.05 4.20 -0.55
N ILE A 112 15.79 4.14 0.57
CA ILE A 112 16.97 4.99 0.78
C ILE A 112 18.04 4.66 -0.27
N SER A 113 18.36 3.38 -0.49
CA SER A 113 19.33 2.95 -1.49
C SER A 113 18.97 3.44 -2.89
N THR A 114 17.69 3.42 -3.25
CA THR A 114 17.19 3.90 -4.55
C THR A 114 17.44 5.39 -4.72
N VAL A 115 17.15 6.21 -3.70
CA VAL A 115 17.39 7.65 -3.75
C VAL A 115 18.88 7.98 -3.81
N VAL A 116 19.70 7.30 -2.99
CA VAL A 116 21.16 7.53 -2.94
C VAL A 116 21.85 7.09 -4.23
N LEU A 117 21.40 5.99 -4.83
CA LEU A 117 22.02 5.37 -6.00
C LEU A 117 21.23 5.64 -7.30
N ALA A 118 20.38 6.67 -7.32
CA ALA A 118 19.50 6.97 -8.45
C ALA A 118 20.26 7.11 -9.78
N LYS A 119 21.46 7.71 -9.75
CA LYS A 119 22.32 7.92 -10.94
C LYS A 119 23.29 6.78 -11.21
N ALA A 120 23.33 5.76 -10.35
CA ALA A 120 24.17 4.59 -10.58
C ALA A 120 23.54 3.70 -11.67
N SER A 121 24.36 2.90 -12.35
CA SER A 121 23.89 1.93 -13.36
C SER A 121 22.86 0.92 -12.82
N ILE A 122 22.81 0.73 -11.50
CA ILE A 122 21.88 -0.16 -10.80
C ILE A 122 20.62 0.54 -10.26
N GLY A 123 20.46 1.85 -10.44
CA GLY A 123 19.34 2.62 -9.88
C GLY A 123 17.97 2.05 -10.27
N GLY A 124 17.75 1.83 -11.56
CA GLY A 124 16.50 1.24 -12.06
C GLY A 124 16.25 -0.21 -11.60
N LEU A 125 17.31 -0.97 -11.27
CA LEU A 125 17.15 -2.30 -10.67
C LEU A 125 16.65 -2.17 -9.22
N LEU A 126 17.21 -1.25 -8.44
CA LEU A 126 16.79 -0.99 -7.06
C LEU A 126 15.34 -0.52 -7.00
N GLU A 127 14.90 0.35 -7.92
CA GLU A 127 13.50 0.77 -8.04
C GLU A 127 12.55 -0.40 -8.26
N ARG A 128 12.94 -1.36 -9.12
CA ARG A 128 12.13 -2.57 -9.40
C ARG A 128 12.07 -3.48 -8.18
N ILE A 129 13.19 -3.67 -7.47
CA ILE A 129 13.24 -4.49 -6.27
C ILE A 129 12.42 -3.85 -5.14
N LEU A 130 12.54 -2.52 -4.97
CA LEU A 130 11.71 -1.74 -4.06
C LEU A 130 10.22 -1.92 -4.40
N THR A 131 9.86 -1.78 -5.67
CA THR A 131 8.49 -1.94 -6.14
C THR A 131 7.95 -3.34 -5.89
N ALA A 132 8.75 -4.36 -6.22
CA ALA A 132 8.42 -5.75 -5.92
C ALA A 132 8.19 -5.99 -4.43
N SER A 133 8.99 -5.33 -3.55
CA SER A 133 8.95 -5.51 -2.09
C SER A 133 7.62 -5.14 -1.45
N TYR A 134 6.95 -4.09 -1.93
CA TYR A 134 5.61 -3.72 -1.44
C TYR A 134 4.50 -4.36 -2.28
N LEU A 135 4.72 -4.68 -3.56
CA LEU A 135 3.75 -5.44 -4.36
C LEU A 135 3.49 -6.84 -3.79
N GLN A 136 4.54 -7.56 -3.37
CA GLN A 136 4.35 -8.84 -2.66
C GLN A 136 3.51 -8.68 -1.39
N TRP A 137 3.60 -7.53 -0.71
CA TRP A 137 2.86 -7.28 0.52
C TRP A 137 1.38 -7.11 0.22
N TYR A 138 1.01 -6.36 -0.84
CA TYR A 138 -0.37 -6.28 -1.31
C TYR A 138 -0.94 -7.68 -1.63
N VAL A 139 -0.18 -8.52 -2.33
CA VAL A 139 -0.61 -9.88 -2.70
C VAL A 139 -0.82 -10.74 -1.45
N ILE A 140 0.15 -10.79 -0.54
CA ILE A 140 0.06 -11.60 0.68
C ILE A 140 -1.08 -11.13 1.59
N MET A 141 -1.22 -9.82 1.79
CA MET A 141 -2.30 -9.26 2.60
C MET A 141 -3.67 -9.40 1.93
N GLY A 142 -3.73 -9.32 0.60
CA GLY A 142 -4.94 -9.61 -0.18
C GLY A 142 -5.38 -11.07 -0.07
N MET A 143 -4.45 -12.01 -0.18
CA MET A 143 -4.74 -13.43 0.08
C MET A 143 -5.17 -13.66 1.53
N ALA A 144 -4.50 -13.01 2.49
CA ALA A 144 -4.86 -13.08 3.90
C ALA A 144 -6.29 -12.57 4.14
N LEU A 145 -6.69 -11.52 3.44
CA LEU A 145 -8.03 -10.96 3.47
C LEU A 145 -9.07 -11.92 2.86
N ILE A 146 -8.79 -12.50 1.69
CA ILE A 146 -9.71 -13.43 1.01
C ILE A 146 -9.93 -14.72 1.82
N ARG A 147 -8.85 -15.26 2.41
CA ARG A 147 -8.92 -16.49 3.22
C ARG A 147 -9.68 -16.29 4.53
N ARG A 148 -9.75 -15.06 5.02
CA ARG A 148 -10.53 -14.70 6.22
C ARG A 148 -11.93 -14.31 5.74
N LYS A 149 -12.89 -15.23 5.91
CA LYS A 149 -14.31 -14.94 5.59
C LYS A 149 -14.68 -13.57 6.16
N PRO A 150 -15.26 -12.65 5.36
CA PRO A 150 -15.84 -11.46 5.94
C PRO A 150 -16.84 -11.95 6.99
N ARG A 151 -16.65 -11.56 8.26
CA ARG A 151 -17.73 -11.55 9.25
C ARG A 151 -18.72 -10.48 8.81
N LEU A 152 -19.36 -10.71 7.66
CA LEU A 152 -20.67 -10.18 7.37
C LEU A 152 -21.51 -10.69 8.53
N SER A 153 -21.87 -9.76 9.41
CA SER A 153 -22.87 -10.00 10.42
C SER A 153 -24.16 -10.36 9.68
N LEU A 154 -24.35 -11.66 9.43
CA LEU A 154 -25.63 -12.27 9.07
C LEU A 154 -26.70 -12.06 10.17
N VAL A 155 -26.36 -11.34 11.24
CA VAL A 155 -27.19 -11.01 12.40
C VAL A 155 -28.32 -10.01 12.08
N LYS A 156 -28.40 -9.45 10.86
CA LYS A 156 -29.52 -8.55 10.50
C LYS A 156 -30.63 -9.16 9.65
N LEU A 157 -30.56 -10.41 9.20
CA LEU A 157 -31.56 -10.99 8.29
C LEU A 157 -32.49 -12.05 8.89
N TYR A 158 -32.42 -12.32 10.20
CA TYR A 158 -33.40 -13.19 10.84
C TYR A 158 -33.76 -12.69 12.25
N ARG A 159 -34.54 -11.61 12.32
CA ARG A 159 -35.45 -11.39 13.46
C ARG A 159 -36.80 -11.97 13.04
N PRO A 160 -37.18 -13.17 13.49
CA PRO A 160 -38.58 -13.57 13.40
C PRO A 160 -39.35 -12.62 14.32
N ASN A 161 -40.25 -11.84 13.71
CA ASN A 161 -41.21 -11.01 14.42
C ASN A 161 -42.09 -11.96 15.24
N ARG A 162 -41.91 -12.02 16.56
CA ARG A 162 -42.90 -12.61 17.45
C ARG A 162 -43.84 -11.49 17.89
N SER A 163 -45.06 -11.53 17.40
CA SER A 163 -46.25 -10.91 18.00
C SER A 163 -47.25 -12.03 18.25
#